data_AF-A0A7C7VJX0-F1
#
_entry.id   AF-A0A7C7VJX0-F1
#
_cell.length_a   1.000
_cell.length_b   1.000
_cell.length_c   1.000
_cell.angle_alpha   90.00
_cell.angle_beta   90.00
_cell.angle_gamma   90.00
#
_symmetry.space_group_name_H-M   'P 1'
#
loop_
_entity.id
_entity.type
_entity.pdbx_description
1 polymer ?
#
loop_
_entity_poly.entity_id
_entity_poly.type
_entity_poly.pdbx_seq_one_letter_code
_entity_poly.pdbx_strand_id
1 'polypeptide(L)'
;MIGGLYFSSKKIPSHKRKREGGKEHVSPRRIHVLIVIIIVVASLSVYYTYFHRQPSPEEERYIGEIKEILVLAIKVRGELKYLLDEEPTGKVFYDYRLTESFKNVFIRLLERYGGLNPPNESYQNLHKYVGEYLNLNLKGFDFFERAVREQDATLLKDAFSRLRQADELREKIKKELKILM
;
A
#
# COMPACT_ATOMS: atom_id res chain seq x y z
N MET A 1 84.12 -31.80 41.64
CA MET A 1 85.03 -32.63 40.84
C MET A 1 84.27 -33.85 40.34
N ILE A 2 84.08 -33.91 39.03
CA ILE A 2 84.06 -35.04 38.09
C ILE A 2 83.47 -36.41 38.53
N GLY A 3 82.55 -36.89 37.69
CA GLY A 3 82.35 -38.31 37.36
C GLY A 3 80.89 -38.76 37.55
N GLY A 4 80.19 -39.37 36.61
CA GLY A 4 80.49 -39.89 35.27
C GLY A 4 79.24 -40.64 34.79
N LEU A 5 78.97 -40.60 33.49
CA LEU A 5 77.85 -41.24 32.80
C LEU A 5 77.84 -42.77 32.95
N TYR A 6 76.65 -43.37 33.02
CA TYR A 6 76.40 -44.69 32.44
C TYR A 6 74.99 -44.76 31.82
N PHE A 7 74.96 -44.96 30.51
CA PHE A 7 73.78 -45.35 29.72
C PHE A 7 73.51 -46.85 29.92
N SER A 8 72.24 -47.24 29.97
CA SER A 8 71.83 -48.62 29.64
C SER A 8 70.53 -48.60 28.85
N SER A 9 70.61 -48.97 27.58
CA SER A 9 69.47 -49.13 26.69
C SER A 9 68.76 -50.46 26.95
N LYS A 10 67.44 -50.45 27.16
CA LYS A 10 66.60 -51.63 26.92
C LYS A 10 65.28 -51.25 26.25
N LYS A 11 65.21 -51.63 24.97
CA LYS A 11 64.10 -52.18 24.16
C LYS A 11 62.69 -51.60 24.31
N ILE A 12 62.21 -51.09 23.17
CA ILE A 12 60.81 -50.87 22.79
C ILE A 12 60.06 -52.21 22.75
N PRO A 13 58.77 -52.23 23.14
CA PRO A 13 57.76 -52.83 22.29
C PRO A 13 56.62 -51.85 21.99
N SER A 14 56.17 -51.90 20.75
CA SER A 14 55.06 -51.16 20.18
C SER A 14 53.74 -51.59 20.79
N HIS A 15 52.91 -50.63 21.19
CA HIS A 15 51.46 -50.82 21.16
C HIS A 15 50.75 -49.52 20.80
N LYS A 16 50.19 -49.52 19.59
CA LYS A 16 49.11 -48.64 19.16
C LYS A 16 48.01 -48.61 20.24
N ARG A 17 47.60 -47.43 20.70
CA ARG A 17 46.19 -47.19 21.05
C ARG A 17 45.70 -45.88 20.44
N LYS A 18 44.55 -46.05 19.81
CA LYS A 18 43.82 -45.14 18.93
C LYS A 18 43.55 -43.78 19.56
N ARG A 19 43.65 -42.75 18.72
CA ARG A 19 42.80 -41.57 18.80
C ARG A 19 41.36 -42.01 18.52
N GLU A 20 40.47 -41.87 19.48
CA GLU A 20 39.03 -41.76 19.21
C GLU A 20 38.63 -40.35 19.62
N GLY A 21 38.82 -39.41 18.68
CA GLY A 21 38.05 -38.18 18.68
C GLY A 21 36.61 -38.56 18.40
N GLY A 22 35.75 -38.46 19.42
CA GLY A 22 34.32 -38.64 19.30
C GLY A 22 33.77 -37.64 18.29
N LYS A 23 33.59 -38.08 17.05
CA LYS A 23 32.68 -37.41 16.13
C LYS A 23 31.30 -37.65 16.69
N GLU A 24 30.70 -36.63 17.31
CA GLU A 24 29.28 -36.66 17.64
C GLU A 24 28.51 -37.02 16.37
N HIS A 25 27.96 -38.23 16.37
CA HIS A 25 27.16 -38.70 15.26
C HIS A 25 25.82 -37.98 15.36
N VAL A 26 25.74 -36.80 14.72
CA VAL A 26 24.50 -36.03 14.64
C VAL A 26 23.49 -36.90 13.90
N SER A 27 22.50 -37.38 14.64
CA SER A 27 21.46 -38.25 14.09
C SER A 27 20.76 -37.53 12.93
N PRO A 28 20.45 -38.23 11.81
CA PRO A 28 19.75 -37.64 10.67
C PRO A 28 18.45 -36.93 11.06
N ARG A 29 17.77 -37.42 12.11
CA ARG A 29 16.57 -36.78 12.66
C ARG A 29 16.84 -35.40 13.25
N ARG A 30 17.99 -35.19 13.91
CA ARG A 30 18.38 -33.87 14.45
C ARG A 30 18.65 -32.86 13.34
N ILE A 31 19.24 -33.30 12.22
CA ILE A 31 19.47 -32.44 11.04
C ILE A 31 18.14 -32.04 10.40
N HIS A 32 17.20 -32.98 10.24
CA HIS A 32 15.88 -32.69 9.67
C HIS A 32 15.08 -31.71 10.53
N VAL A 33 15.10 -31.89 11.86
CA VAL A 33 14.44 -30.96 12.79
C VAL A 33 15.06 -29.56 12.69
N LEU A 34 16.38 -29.45 12.59
CA LEU A 34 17.06 -28.16 12.44
C LEU A 34 16.66 -27.44 11.14
N ILE A 35 16.60 -28.18 10.03
CA ILE A 35 16.20 -27.65 8.72
C ILE A 35 14.75 -27.15 8.76
N VAL A 36 13.84 -27.93 9.35
CA VAL A 36 12.43 -27.53 9.48
C VAL A 36 12.29 -26.26 10.33
N ILE A 37 13.02 -26.15 11.44
CA ILE A 37 13.01 -24.95 12.28
C ILE A 37 13.51 -23.73 11.49
N ILE A 38 14.60 -23.86 10.74
CA ILE A 38 15.14 -22.77 9.92
C ILE A 38 14.12 -22.31 8.87
N ILE A 39 13.45 -23.24 8.20
CA ILE A 39 12.41 -22.92 7.21
C ILE A 39 11.26 -22.19 7.90
N VAL A 40 10.75 -22.69 9.02
CA VAL A 40 9.64 -22.08 9.76
C VAL A 40 10.01 -20.67 10.25
N VAL A 41 11.21 -20.48 10.79
CA VAL A 41 11.69 -19.16 11.24
C VAL A 41 11.88 -18.20 10.05
N ALA A 42 12.40 -18.66 8.92
CA ALA A 42 12.51 -17.85 7.71
C ALA A 42 11.12 -17.47 7.16
N SER A 43 10.19 -18.41 7.12
CA SER A 43 8.80 -18.15 6.69
C SER A 43 8.08 -17.18 7.63
N LEU A 44 8.26 -17.32 8.95
CA LEU A 44 7.72 -16.39 9.94
C LEU A 44 8.38 -15.01 9.84
N SER A 45 9.69 -14.94 9.63
CA SER A 45 10.42 -13.68 9.46
C SER A 45 9.97 -12.93 8.21
N VAL A 46 9.82 -13.63 7.08
CA VAL A 46 9.25 -13.09 5.84
C VAL A 46 7.80 -12.65 6.07
N TYR A 47 6.99 -13.47 6.74
CA TYR A 47 5.61 -13.13 7.09
C TYR A 47 5.54 -11.87 7.95
N TYR A 48 6.41 -11.75 8.97
CA TYR A 48 6.43 -10.60 9.88
C TYR A 48 6.92 -9.33 9.17
N THR A 49 7.96 -9.42 8.33
CA THR A 49 8.42 -8.28 7.54
C THR A 49 7.43 -7.84 6.48
N TYR A 50 6.66 -8.77 5.90
CA TYR A 50 5.65 -8.44 4.89
C TYR A 50 4.38 -7.86 5.50
N PHE A 51 3.95 -8.33 6.67
CA PHE A 51 2.69 -7.90 7.30
C PHE A 51 2.84 -6.85 8.41
N HIS A 52 4.04 -6.61 8.96
CA HIS A 52 4.25 -5.66 10.06
C HIS A 52 5.31 -4.60 9.74
N ARG A 53 5.56 -4.33 8.45
CA ARG A 53 6.40 -3.19 8.06
C ARG A 53 5.68 -1.91 8.45
N GLN A 54 6.32 -1.10 9.30
CA GLN A 54 5.86 0.27 9.51
C GLN A 54 6.12 1.10 8.25
N PRO A 55 5.15 1.93 7.82
CA PRO A 55 5.34 2.83 6.70
C PRO A 55 6.48 3.80 6.98
N SER A 56 7.23 4.17 5.94
CA SER A 56 8.25 5.20 6.03
C SER A 56 7.60 6.57 6.25
N PRO A 57 8.34 7.58 6.76
CA PRO A 57 7.82 8.95 6.87
C PRO A 57 7.36 9.56 5.54
N GLU A 58 7.89 9.09 4.41
CA GLU A 58 7.43 9.50 3.09
C GLU A 58 6.10 8.85 2.73
N GLU A 59 5.95 7.54 3.00
CA GLU A 59 4.71 6.79 2.83
C GLU A 59 3.58 7.37 3.70
N GLU A 60 3.87 7.70 4.96
CA GLU A 60 2.91 8.32 5.88
C GLU A 60 2.43 9.70 5.38
N ARG A 61 3.36 10.55 4.93
CA ARG A 61 3.02 11.86 4.37
C ARG A 61 2.17 11.71 3.11
N TYR A 62 2.55 10.81 2.21
CA TYR A 62 1.78 10.55 1.00
C TYR A 62 0.36 10.06 1.31
N ILE A 63 0.19 9.08 2.20
CA ILE A 63 -1.14 8.59 2.62
C ILE A 63 -1.94 9.72 3.29
N GLY A 64 -1.30 10.53 4.14
CA GLY A 64 -1.92 11.67 4.80
C GLY A 64 -2.52 12.66 3.79
N GLU A 65 -1.71 13.10 2.83
CA GLU A 65 -2.14 14.00 1.75
C GLU A 65 -3.29 13.40 0.92
N ILE A 66 -3.19 12.12 0.53
CA ILE A 66 -4.25 11.42 -0.21
C ILE A 66 -5.55 11.38 0.59
N LYS A 67 -5.49 11.08 1.90
CA LYS A 67 -6.67 11.04 2.77
C LYS A 67 -7.34 12.40 2.88
N GLU A 68 -6.57 13.46 3.09
CA GLU A 68 -7.12 14.82 3.17
C GLU A 68 -7.82 15.23 1.88
N ILE A 69 -7.19 14.98 0.73
CA ILE A 69 -7.77 15.22 -0.59
C ILE A 69 -9.10 14.46 -0.74
N LEU A 70 -9.11 13.17 -0.39
CA LEU A 70 -10.31 12.34 -0.49
C LEU A 70 -11.42 12.79 0.47
N VAL A 71 -11.10 13.16 1.71
CA VAL A 71 -12.08 13.66 2.68
C VAL A 71 -12.75 14.93 2.16
N LEU A 72 -11.97 15.88 1.64
CA LEU A 72 -12.51 17.10 1.04
C LEU A 72 -13.37 16.80 -0.18
N ALA A 73 -12.90 15.96 -1.10
CA ALA A 73 -13.66 15.57 -2.29
C ALA A 73 -14.98 14.87 -1.94
N ILE A 74 -14.98 13.97 -0.94
CA ILE A 74 -16.17 13.27 -0.47
C ILE A 74 -17.13 14.23 0.21
N LYS A 75 -16.64 15.16 1.03
CA LYS A 75 -17.47 16.17 1.70
C LYS A 75 -18.24 17.01 0.67
N VAL A 76 -17.52 17.56 -0.31
CA VAL A 76 -18.10 18.35 -1.42
C VAL A 76 -19.14 17.52 -2.19
N ARG A 77 -18.84 16.26 -2.47
CA ARG A 77 -19.80 15.36 -3.14
C ARG A 77 -21.02 15.02 -2.29
N GLY A 78 -20.86 14.92 -0.97
CA GLY A 78 -21.94 14.68 -0.02
C GLY A 78 -22.93 15.85 0.04
N GLU A 79 -22.44 17.09 0.00
CA GLU A 79 -23.27 18.29 -0.08
C GLU A 79 -24.13 18.29 -1.36
N LEU A 80 -23.57 17.81 -2.48
CA LEU A 80 -24.30 17.67 -3.74
C LEU A 80 -25.28 16.48 -3.75
N LYS A 81 -25.01 15.37 -3.04
CA LYS A 81 -25.89 14.20 -3.03
C LYS A 81 -27.34 14.58 -2.65
N TYR A 82 -27.50 15.48 -1.68
CA TYR A 82 -28.81 16.02 -1.30
C TYR A 82 -29.54 16.75 -2.43
N LEU A 83 -28.80 17.29 -3.41
CA LEU A 83 -29.34 17.97 -4.59
C LEU A 83 -29.63 17.00 -5.75
N LEU A 84 -29.09 15.77 -5.73
CA LEU A 84 -29.18 14.80 -6.84
C LEU A 84 -30.06 13.58 -6.56
N ASP A 85 -30.35 13.29 -5.29
CA ASP A 85 -31.26 12.20 -4.90
C ASP A 85 -32.74 12.59 -5.10
N GLU A 86 -33.03 13.88 -5.25
CA GLU A 86 -34.26 14.31 -5.92
C GLU A 86 -34.06 14.00 -7.42
N GLU A 87 -34.99 13.29 -8.07
CA GLU A 87 -35.02 13.22 -9.54
C GLU A 87 -34.70 14.61 -10.11
N PRO A 88 -34.03 14.75 -11.27
CA PRO A 88 -33.71 16.04 -11.87
C PRO A 88 -34.99 16.80 -12.21
N THR A 89 -35.61 17.34 -11.17
CA THR A 89 -36.75 18.22 -11.16
C THR A 89 -36.17 19.60 -11.39
N GLY A 90 -37.00 20.50 -11.91
CA GLY A 90 -36.59 21.85 -12.28
C GLY A 90 -35.73 22.58 -11.22
N LYS A 91 -35.83 22.24 -9.93
CA LYS A 91 -35.03 22.81 -8.83
C LYS A 91 -33.52 22.66 -8.98
N VAL A 92 -33.04 21.54 -9.51
CA VAL A 92 -31.61 21.28 -9.76
C VAL A 92 -31.02 22.25 -10.79
N PHE A 93 -31.87 22.79 -11.67
CA PHE A 93 -31.49 23.78 -12.68
C PHE A 93 -31.36 25.21 -12.13
N TYR A 94 -31.82 25.49 -10.91
CA TYR A 94 -31.84 26.87 -10.38
C TYR A 94 -30.55 27.29 -9.66
N ASP A 95 -29.65 26.36 -9.33
CA ASP A 95 -28.44 26.69 -8.57
C ASP A 95 -27.13 26.24 -9.24
N TYR A 96 -26.91 26.68 -10.48
CA TYR A 96 -25.66 26.48 -11.21
C TYR A 96 -24.43 27.06 -10.47
N ARG A 97 -24.64 28.04 -9.57
CA ARG A 97 -23.59 28.68 -8.77
C ARG A 97 -22.98 27.71 -7.76
N LEU A 98 -23.77 26.78 -7.23
CA LEU A 98 -23.27 25.67 -6.43
C LEU A 98 -22.39 24.73 -7.26
N THR A 99 -22.78 24.43 -8.51
CA THR A 99 -21.99 23.57 -9.40
C THR A 99 -20.64 24.17 -9.75
N GLU A 100 -20.58 25.46 -10.09
CA GLU A 100 -19.33 26.17 -10.38
C GLU A 100 -18.39 26.16 -9.16
N SER A 101 -18.95 26.38 -7.97
CA SER A 101 -18.21 26.34 -6.71
C SER A 101 -17.59 24.96 -6.46
N PHE A 102 -18.33 23.88 -6.72
CA PHE A 102 -17.82 22.52 -6.59
C PHE A 102 -16.75 22.18 -7.63
N LYS A 103 -16.95 22.58 -8.89
CA LYS A 103 -15.95 22.42 -9.96
C LYS A 103 -14.62 23.05 -9.55
N ASN A 104 -14.65 24.28 -9.04
CA ASN A 104 -13.47 25.01 -8.58
C ASN A 104 -12.76 24.31 -7.41
N VAL A 105 -13.48 23.63 -6.53
CA VAL A 105 -12.84 22.79 -5.50
C VAL A 105 -12.11 21.62 -6.12
N PHE A 106 -12.71 20.91 -7.08
CA PHE A 106 -12.06 19.78 -7.74
C PHE A 106 -10.83 20.18 -8.59
N ILE A 107 -10.83 21.37 -9.19
CA ILE A 107 -9.64 21.94 -9.83
C ILE A 107 -8.50 22.06 -8.81
N ARG A 108 -8.75 22.72 -7.67
CA ARG A 108 -7.74 22.90 -6.61
C ARG A 108 -7.26 21.57 -6.02
N LEU A 109 -8.15 20.59 -5.88
CA LEU A 109 -7.78 19.25 -5.42
C LEU A 109 -6.89 18.53 -6.43
N LEU A 110 -7.16 18.67 -7.73
CA LEU A 110 -6.31 18.11 -8.79
C LEU A 110 -4.95 18.80 -8.85
N GLU A 111 -4.87 20.11 -8.63
CA GLU A 111 -3.61 20.83 -8.53
C GLU A 111 -2.77 20.33 -7.35
N ARG A 112 -3.38 20.21 -6.16
CA ARG A 112 -2.71 19.65 -4.96
C ARG A 112 -2.26 18.21 -5.21
N TYR A 113 -3.14 17.38 -5.77
CA TYR A 113 -2.87 15.99 -6.11
C TYR A 113 -1.74 15.85 -7.15
N GLY A 114 -1.68 16.73 -8.15
CA GLY A 114 -0.67 16.72 -9.21
C GLY A 114 0.75 16.99 -8.71
N GLY A 115 0.89 17.58 -7.51
CA GLY A 115 2.18 17.71 -6.83
C GLY A 115 2.65 16.45 -6.10
N LEU A 116 1.81 15.42 -5.98
CA LEU A 116 2.14 14.19 -5.28
C LEU A 116 2.73 13.16 -6.24
N ASN A 117 3.76 12.45 -5.77
CA ASN A 117 4.29 11.28 -6.46
C ASN A 117 4.18 10.06 -5.55
N PRO A 118 3.83 8.88 -6.09
CA PRO A 118 3.86 7.65 -5.32
C PRO A 118 5.28 7.37 -4.80
N PRO A 119 5.45 7.01 -3.51
CA PRO A 119 6.77 6.74 -2.93
C PRO A 119 7.40 5.46 -3.47
N ASN A 120 6.60 4.51 -3.95
CA ASN A 120 7.05 3.29 -4.64
C ASN A 120 5.89 2.64 -5.43
N GLU A 121 6.18 1.53 -6.10
CA GLU A 121 5.24 0.83 -6.96
C GLU A 121 3.97 0.34 -6.25
N SER A 122 4.05 -0.01 -4.96
CA SER A 122 2.87 -0.47 -4.20
C SER A 122 1.78 0.60 -4.08
N TYR A 123 2.14 1.88 -4.20
CA TYR A 123 1.19 3.00 -4.12
C TYR A 123 0.61 3.44 -5.47
N GLN A 124 1.09 2.87 -6.59
CA GLN A 124 0.70 3.30 -7.94
C GLN A 124 -0.78 3.08 -8.23
N ASN A 125 -1.37 1.97 -7.76
CA ASN A 125 -2.80 1.70 -7.96
C ASN A 125 -3.65 2.69 -7.18
N LEU A 126 -3.32 2.92 -5.90
CA LEU A 126 -3.99 3.92 -5.09
C LEU A 126 -3.92 5.29 -5.77
N HIS A 127 -2.73 5.70 -6.21
CA HIS A 127 -2.52 6.95 -6.93
C HIS A 127 -3.45 7.04 -8.13
N LYS A 128 -3.34 6.08 -9.07
CA LYS A 128 -4.16 6.01 -10.27
C LYS A 128 -5.66 6.15 -9.96
N TYR A 129 -6.18 5.38 -9.01
CA TYR A 129 -7.61 5.40 -8.70
C TYR A 129 -8.05 6.74 -8.09
N VAL A 130 -7.22 7.38 -7.25
CA VAL A 130 -7.52 8.70 -6.70
C VAL A 130 -7.50 9.76 -7.80
N GLY A 131 -6.49 9.75 -8.67
CA GLY A 131 -6.43 10.66 -9.81
C GLY A 131 -7.61 10.51 -10.76
N GLU A 132 -8.02 9.27 -11.05
CA GLU A 132 -9.19 8.99 -11.88
C GLU A 132 -10.49 9.43 -11.20
N TYR A 133 -10.63 9.20 -9.89
CA TYR A 133 -11.76 9.67 -9.09
C TYR A 133 -11.91 11.20 -9.17
N LEU A 134 -10.84 11.95 -8.95
CA LEU A 134 -10.88 13.41 -9.00
C LEU A 134 -11.23 13.92 -10.41
N ASN A 135 -10.65 13.32 -11.44
CA ASN A 135 -10.92 13.68 -12.84
C ASN A 135 -12.37 13.40 -13.26
N LEU A 136 -12.92 12.26 -12.87
CA LEU A 136 -14.32 11.91 -13.17
C LEU A 136 -15.28 12.88 -12.48
N ASN A 137 -15.00 13.26 -11.23
CA ASN A 137 -15.79 14.28 -10.54
C ASN A 137 -15.70 15.64 -11.25
N LEU A 138 -14.50 16.12 -11.58
CA LEU A 138 -14.33 17.38 -12.30
C LEU A 138 -15.12 17.39 -13.61
N LYS A 139 -15.00 16.33 -14.42
CA LYS A 139 -15.76 16.20 -15.67
C LYS A 139 -17.26 16.11 -15.42
N GLY A 140 -17.69 15.40 -14.38
CA GLY A 140 -19.10 15.33 -13.98
C GLY A 140 -19.66 16.72 -13.68
N PHE A 141 -18.94 17.54 -12.91
CA PHE A 141 -19.34 18.92 -12.60
C PHE A 141 -19.32 19.83 -13.82
N ASP A 142 -18.32 19.71 -14.69
CA ASP A 142 -18.26 20.48 -15.94
C ASP A 142 -19.46 20.19 -16.84
N PHE A 143 -19.79 18.91 -17.03
CA PHE A 143 -20.95 18.50 -17.82
C PHE A 143 -22.26 18.95 -17.18
N PHE A 144 -22.36 18.89 -15.85
CA PHE A 144 -23.55 19.34 -15.14
C PHE A 144 -23.78 20.84 -15.31
N GLU A 145 -22.74 21.65 -15.11
CA GLU A 145 -22.81 23.11 -15.27
C GLU A 145 -23.24 23.47 -16.69
N ARG A 146 -22.64 22.82 -17.70
CA ARG A 146 -23.02 22.98 -19.10
C ARG A 146 -24.46 22.55 -19.35
N ALA A 147 -24.88 21.41 -18.82
CA ALA A 147 -26.26 20.92 -18.95
C ALA A 147 -27.29 21.91 -18.40
N VAL A 148 -27.01 22.52 -17.24
CA VAL A 148 -27.90 23.53 -16.65
C VAL A 148 -27.94 24.80 -17.49
N ARG A 149 -26.76 25.29 -17.92
CA ARG A 149 -26.66 26.51 -18.74
C ARG A 149 -27.30 26.37 -20.11
N GLU A 150 -27.11 25.21 -20.75
CA GLU A 150 -27.56 24.91 -22.11
C GLU A 150 -28.95 24.27 -22.13
N GLN A 151 -29.53 23.96 -20.95
CA GLN A 151 -30.79 23.23 -20.78
C GLN A 151 -30.80 21.89 -21.52
N ASP A 152 -29.65 21.20 -21.53
CA ASP A 152 -29.44 19.96 -22.29
C ASP A 152 -29.49 18.72 -21.37
N ALA A 153 -30.56 17.95 -21.48
CA ALA A 153 -30.77 16.72 -20.73
C ALA A 153 -29.77 15.60 -21.09
N THR A 154 -29.15 15.62 -22.26
CA THR A 154 -28.13 14.64 -22.66
C THR A 154 -26.82 14.88 -21.91
N LEU A 155 -26.38 16.13 -21.80
CA LEU A 155 -25.23 16.52 -20.97
C LEU A 155 -25.45 16.18 -19.50
N LEU A 156 -26.69 16.32 -19.01
CA LEU A 156 -27.03 15.96 -17.63
C LEU A 156 -26.88 14.45 -17.37
N LYS A 157 -27.33 13.60 -18.29
CA LYS A 157 -27.11 12.15 -18.21
C LYS A 157 -25.62 11.81 -18.20
N ASP A 158 -24.87 12.50 -19.05
CA ASP A 158 -23.42 12.34 -19.16
C ASP A 158 -22.67 12.76 -17.89
N ALA A 159 -23.12 13.85 -17.25
CA ALA A 159 -22.63 14.28 -15.95
C ALA A 159 -22.84 13.20 -14.89
N PHE A 160 -24.07 12.68 -14.78
CA PHE A 160 -24.39 11.63 -13.81
C PHE A 160 -23.65 10.32 -14.05
N SER A 161 -23.45 9.94 -15.31
CA SER A 161 -22.65 8.76 -15.66
C SER A 161 -21.23 8.87 -15.11
N ARG A 162 -20.57 10.03 -15.28
CA ARG A 162 -19.20 10.26 -14.79
C ARG A 162 -19.13 10.29 -13.26
N LEU A 163 -20.10 10.93 -12.61
CA LEU A 163 -20.20 10.97 -11.15
C LEU A 163 -20.41 9.58 -10.56
N ARG A 164 -21.22 8.72 -11.20
CA ARG A 164 -21.41 7.32 -10.80
C ARG A 164 -20.14 6.49 -10.97
N GLN A 165 -19.44 6.64 -12.09
CA GLN A 165 -18.14 5.99 -12.30
C GLN A 165 -17.13 6.39 -11.21
N ALA A 166 -17.14 7.65 -10.78
CA ALA A 166 -16.31 8.07 -9.65
C ALA A 166 -16.70 7.34 -8.36
N ASP A 167 -17.98 7.15 -8.09
CA ASP A 167 -18.44 6.43 -6.89
C ASP A 167 -18.00 4.95 -6.89
N GLU A 168 -17.93 4.31 -8.06
CA GLU A 168 -17.40 2.94 -8.22
C GLU A 168 -15.91 2.83 -7.85
N LEU A 169 -15.13 3.91 -8.01
CA LEU A 169 -13.70 3.92 -7.63
C LEU A 169 -13.50 3.96 -6.11
N ARG A 170 -14.49 4.41 -5.33
CA ARG A 170 -14.36 4.54 -3.86
C ARG A 170 -14.02 3.22 -3.19
N GLU A 171 -14.63 2.12 -3.63
CA GLU A 171 -14.35 0.79 -3.07
C GLU A 171 -12.95 0.28 -3.45
N LYS A 172 -12.48 0.59 -4.67
CA LYS A 172 -11.11 0.27 -5.09
C LYS A 172 -10.10 1.04 -4.24
N ILE A 173 -10.29 2.35 -4.08
CA ILE A 173 -9.45 3.22 -3.24
C ILE A 173 -9.41 2.70 -1.80
N LYS A 174 -10.57 2.39 -1.22
CA LYS A 174 -10.68 1.85 0.15
C LYS A 174 -9.93 0.53 0.30
N LYS A 175 -10.01 -0.36 -0.70
CA LYS A 175 -9.27 -1.62 -0.71
C LYS A 175 -7.75 -1.39 -0.74
N GLU A 176 -7.26 -0.52 -1.61
CA GLU A 176 -5.83 -0.18 -1.67
C GLU A 176 -5.34 0.44 -0.36
N LEU A 177 -6.09 1.40 0.20
CA LEU A 177 -5.76 2.00 1.50
C LEU A 177 -5.66 0.97 2.63
N LYS A 178 -6.51 -0.07 2.62
CA LYS A 178 -6.47 -1.15 3.62
C LYS A 178 -5.28 -2.09 3.44
N ILE A 179 -4.75 -2.22 2.22
CA ILE A 179 -3.57 -3.05 1.95
C ILE A 179 -2.29 -2.33 2.37
N LEU A 180 -2.27 -1.00 2.20
CA LEU A 180 -1.10 -0.14 2.44
C LEU A 180 -0.99 0.33 3.90
N MET A 181 -1.96 0.00 4.76
CA MET A 181 -2.03 0.35 6.18
C MET A 181 -2.18 -0.88 7.04
#